data_AF-A0A178V8S7-F1
#
_entry.id   AF-A0A178V8S7-F1
#
_cell.length_a   1.000
_cell.length_b   1.000
_cell.length_c   1.000
_cell.angle_alpha   90.00
_cell.angle_beta   90.00
_cell.angle_gamma   90.00
#
_symmetry.space_group_name_H-M   'P 1'
#
loop_
_entity.id
_entity.type
_entity.pdbx_description
1 polymer ?
#
loop_
_entity_poly.entity_id
_entity_poly.type
_entity_poly.pdbx_seq_one_letter_code
_entity_poly.pdbx_strand_id
1 'polypeptide(L)'
;MNIPPELTFEVLVRLPLKSLARFRSMCKEWKLVIDSEFFRDCFMSHNSSSVSWSIIQTRPHKLTLEIVGHHGCKTWGLTRSPGSLVGFFADTTIKRLRVLACTDGLVLIYTETSYGTPMHYVGNPLFQEWCPIPLPSYFYLQSVERIRNHQRFNDSALVIKMQSGAVVSYKVVWLFPRNSTTIDFLIYSSDTGMWEARIATCLHSSFWFSHHKPIALNGILHWLCNFSTSFVAYDFYGGHDDYACHIISFPDCEKDDDQLRRFRRTLSTSDGSIVYFNEFGENGNRRLRVWRLVKYTGGPEAWQLFWEVSLASVIELGIDYFPVVMHPLKSEIIYLWSRNKKGMVLFNLRTNVFSLHKESEDETKCMDGCTLSFNRCSEYMETIHNYGGPNYLLASQYVLPRWLHRLPRPQPS
;
A
#
# COMPACT_ATOMS: atom_id res chain seq x y z
N MET A 1 4.74 -31.08 -35.19
CA MET A 1 4.66 -29.75 -35.83
C MET A 1 5.21 -28.76 -34.83
N ASN A 2 6.41 -28.19 -35.07
CA ASN A 2 7.02 -27.25 -34.13
C ASN A 2 6.42 -25.86 -34.38
N ILE A 3 5.87 -25.24 -33.33
CA ILE A 3 5.42 -23.85 -33.39
C ILE A 3 6.68 -22.97 -33.46
N PRO A 4 6.76 -22.00 -34.39
CA PRO A 4 7.86 -21.04 -34.45
C PRO A 4 8.10 -20.33 -33.09
N PRO A 5 9.36 -20.06 -32.71
CA PRO A 5 9.70 -19.36 -31.47
C PRO A 5 9.00 -18.01 -31.32
N GLU A 6 8.84 -17.26 -32.41
CA GLU A 6 8.21 -15.94 -32.45
C GLU A 6 6.72 -16.04 -32.11
N LEU A 7 6.02 -17.01 -32.70
CA LEU A 7 4.61 -17.27 -32.39
C LEU A 7 4.42 -17.75 -30.96
N THR A 8 5.37 -18.54 -30.44
CA THR A 8 5.35 -18.97 -29.03
C THR A 8 5.50 -17.77 -28.10
N PHE A 9 6.43 -16.85 -28.39
CA PHE A 9 6.63 -15.62 -27.63
C PHE A 9 5.36 -14.75 -27.61
N GLU A 10 4.75 -14.49 -28.77
CA GLU A 10 3.51 -13.70 -28.86
C GLU A 10 2.36 -14.31 -28.08
N VAL A 11 2.20 -15.64 -28.13
CA VAL A 11 1.19 -16.34 -27.35
C VAL A 11 1.46 -16.17 -25.86
N LEU A 12 2.70 -16.42 -25.41
CA LEU A 12 3.07 -16.33 -24.00
C LEU A 12 2.84 -14.92 -23.42
N VAL A 13 3.22 -13.85 -24.14
CA VAL A 13 3.04 -12.45 -23.67
C VAL A 13 1.58 -12.08 -23.41
N ARG A 14 0.63 -12.75 -24.09
CA ARG A 14 -0.82 -12.50 -23.93
C ARG A 14 -1.47 -13.33 -22.83
N LEU A 15 -0.76 -14.28 -22.22
CA LEU A 15 -1.32 -15.14 -21.19
C LEU A 15 -1.30 -14.48 -19.82
N PRO A 16 -2.30 -14.74 -18.97
CA PRO A 16 -2.25 -14.30 -17.57
C PRO A 16 -1.04 -14.87 -16.82
N LEU A 17 -0.52 -14.12 -15.84
CA LEU A 17 0.64 -14.52 -15.03
C LEU A 17 0.44 -15.88 -14.34
N LYS A 18 -0.79 -16.23 -13.95
CA LYS A 18 -1.12 -17.56 -13.41
C LYS A 18 -0.79 -18.69 -14.39
N SER A 19 -1.07 -18.49 -15.67
CA SER A 19 -0.76 -19.48 -16.73
C SER A 19 0.74 -19.49 -17.01
N LEU A 20 1.37 -18.30 -17.08
CA LEU A 20 2.83 -18.18 -17.24
C LEU A 20 3.59 -18.86 -16.10
N ALA A 21 3.13 -18.76 -14.86
CA ALA A 21 3.74 -19.43 -13.72
C ALA A 21 3.76 -20.96 -13.88
N ARG A 22 2.69 -21.54 -14.44
CA ARG A 22 2.61 -22.99 -14.73
C ARG A 22 3.54 -23.35 -15.88
N PHE A 23 3.54 -22.58 -16.96
CA PHE A 23 4.36 -22.79 -18.14
C PHE A 23 5.86 -22.67 -17.84
N ARG A 24 6.23 -21.72 -16.99
CA ARG A 24 7.58 -21.59 -16.43
C ARG A 24 8.08 -22.86 -15.73
N SER A 25 7.18 -23.68 -15.17
CA SER A 25 7.54 -24.95 -14.51
C SER A 25 7.53 -26.18 -15.42
N MET A 26 7.12 -26.06 -16.69
CA MET A 26 6.97 -27.22 -17.58
C MET A 26 8.25 -27.64 -18.29
N CYS A 27 9.04 -26.70 -18.80
CA CYS A 27 10.30 -26.98 -19.49
C CYS A 27 11.34 -25.86 -19.30
N LYS A 28 12.61 -26.15 -19.56
CA LYS A 28 13.73 -25.22 -19.35
C LYS A 28 13.69 -24.06 -20.34
N GLU A 29 13.28 -24.33 -21.57
CA GLU A 29 13.18 -23.37 -22.67
C GLU A 29 12.17 -22.27 -22.33
N TRP A 30 10.96 -22.66 -21.90
CA TRP A 30 9.94 -21.69 -21.48
C TRP A 30 10.35 -20.95 -20.22
N LYS A 31 11.02 -21.61 -19.27
CA LYS A 31 11.58 -20.95 -18.10
C LYS A 31 12.57 -19.85 -18.50
N LEU A 32 13.49 -20.14 -19.43
CA LEU A 32 14.49 -19.17 -19.90
C LEU A 32 13.84 -17.98 -20.60
N VAL A 33 12.82 -18.21 -21.43
CA VAL A 33 12.08 -17.13 -22.10
C VAL A 33 11.34 -16.27 -21.07
N ILE A 34 10.55 -16.90 -20.19
CA ILE A 34 9.74 -16.19 -19.19
C ILE A 34 10.61 -15.43 -18.20
N ASP A 35 11.74 -16.00 -17.76
CA ASP A 35 12.64 -15.35 -16.78
C ASP A 35 13.52 -14.26 -17.40
N SER A 36 13.49 -14.07 -18.73
CA SER A 36 14.26 -13.02 -19.41
C SER A 36 13.70 -11.62 -19.14
N GLU A 37 14.58 -10.63 -19.03
CA GLU A 37 14.17 -9.24 -18.83
C GLU A 37 13.35 -8.72 -20.01
N PHE A 38 13.77 -9.06 -21.23
CA PHE A 38 13.07 -8.69 -22.46
C PHE A 38 11.61 -9.18 -22.49
N PHE A 39 11.37 -10.45 -22.15
CA PHE A 39 10.01 -10.99 -22.10
C PHE A 39 9.15 -10.25 -21.08
N ARG A 40 9.70 -9.98 -19.89
CA ARG A 40 9.03 -9.25 -18.83
C ARG A 40 8.67 -7.82 -19.26
N ASP A 41 9.58 -7.11 -19.90
CA ASP A 41 9.31 -5.74 -20.38
C ASP A 41 8.21 -5.73 -21.46
N CYS A 42 8.28 -6.67 -22.41
CA CYS A 42 7.22 -6.88 -23.40
C CYS A 42 5.88 -7.18 -22.71
N PHE A 43 5.86 -8.10 -21.74
CA PHE A 43 4.65 -8.43 -20.99
C PHE A 43 4.07 -7.22 -20.25
N MET A 44 4.92 -6.44 -19.58
CA MET A 44 4.53 -5.28 -18.78
C MET A 44 3.96 -4.15 -19.64
N SER A 45 4.52 -3.96 -20.85
CA SER A 45 3.99 -3.02 -21.83
C SER A 45 2.63 -3.46 -22.39
N HIS A 46 2.43 -4.76 -22.57
CA HIS A 46 1.19 -5.32 -23.13
C HIS A 46 0.05 -5.40 -22.10
N ASN A 47 0.35 -5.70 -20.83
CA ASN A 47 -0.62 -5.92 -19.76
C ASN A 47 -0.65 -4.76 -18.74
N SER A 48 -0.63 -3.53 -19.22
CA SER A 48 -0.58 -2.33 -18.37
C SER A 48 -1.93 -1.91 -17.76
N SER A 49 -3.05 -2.46 -18.24
CA SER A 49 -4.36 -1.84 -18.05
C SER A 49 -5.17 -2.31 -16.83
N SER A 50 -4.69 -3.30 -16.06
CA SER A 50 -5.43 -3.83 -14.91
C SER A 50 -4.51 -4.40 -13.83
N VAL A 51 -4.87 -4.23 -12.55
CA VAL A 51 -4.20 -4.88 -11.42
C VAL A 51 -5.24 -5.27 -10.40
N SER A 52 -5.08 -6.44 -9.78
CA SER A 52 -5.89 -6.81 -8.64
C SER A 52 -5.26 -6.27 -7.37
N TRP A 53 -6.09 -5.75 -6.48
CA TRP A 53 -5.65 -5.12 -5.25
C TRP A 53 -6.76 -5.18 -4.21
N SER A 54 -6.41 -4.87 -2.97
CA SER A 54 -7.31 -4.97 -1.83
C SER A 54 -7.06 -3.83 -0.86
N ILE A 55 -8.07 -3.56 -0.02
CA ILE A 55 -7.91 -2.79 1.20
C ILE A 55 -7.89 -3.79 2.36
N ILE A 56 -6.78 -3.85 3.07
CA ILE A 56 -6.54 -4.80 4.16
C ILE A 56 -6.53 -4.06 5.50
N GLN A 57 -7.25 -4.58 6.49
CA GLN A 57 -7.26 -4.05 7.84
C GLN A 57 -5.89 -4.25 8.53
N THR A 58 -5.37 -3.19 9.14
CA THR A 58 -4.11 -3.28 9.89
C THR A 58 -4.28 -3.96 11.26
N ARG A 59 -5.48 -3.86 11.84
CA ARG A 59 -5.87 -4.44 13.12
C ARG A 59 -7.21 -5.16 12.95
N PRO A 60 -7.21 -6.40 12.45
CA PRO A 60 -8.44 -7.15 12.25
C PRO A 60 -9.14 -7.37 13.58
N HIS A 61 -10.38 -6.88 13.70
CA HIS A 61 -11.25 -7.11 14.87
C HIS A 61 -12.03 -8.45 14.76
N LYS A 62 -12.04 -9.06 13.56
CA LYS A 62 -12.65 -10.35 13.21
C LYS A 62 -11.76 -11.02 12.15
N LEU A 63 -11.91 -12.33 11.87
CA LEU A 63 -11.03 -13.09 10.95
C LEU A 63 -10.98 -12.56 9.50
N THR A 64 -11.77 -11.54 9.16
CA THR A 64 -11.81 -10.91 7.83
C THR A 64 -10.72 -9.84 7.71
N LEU A 65 -9.59 -10.19 7.10
CA LEU A 65 -8.46 -9.29 6.86
C LEU A 65 -8.74 -8.26 5.76
N GLU A 66 -9.36 -8.70 4.68
CA GLU A 66 -9.72 -7.86 3.54
C GLU A 66 -11.13 -7.29 3.76
N ILE A 67 -11.31 -5.98 3.52
CA ILE A 67 -12.62 -5.32 3.54
C ILE A 67 -13.15 -5.02 2.14
N VAL A 68 -12.23 -4.78 1.20
CA VAL A 68 -12.53 -4.51 -0.21
C VAL A 68 -11.52 -5.30 -1.03
N GLY A 69 -12.01 -6.09 -1.97
CA GLY A 69 -11.21 -6.81 -2.94
C GLY A 69 -11.54 -6.36 -4.35
N HIS A 70 -10.51 -6.17 -5.17
CA HIS A 70 -10.63 -5.85 -6.59
C HIS A 70 -9.92 -6.96 -7.38
N HIS A 71 -10.69 -7.76 -8.12
CA HIS A 71 -10.23 -9.02 -8.72
C HIS A 71 -10.84 -9.29 -10.09
N GLY A 72 -10.54 -10.45 -10.70
CA GLY A 72 -10.97 -10.74 -12.07
C GLY A 72 -10.15 -10.00 -13.13
N CYS A 73 -9.04 -9.35 -12.73
CA CYS A 73 -8.19 -8.61 -13.65
C CYS A 73 -7.35 -9.54 -14.54
N LYS A 74 -7.17 -9.13 -15.80
CA LYS A 74 -6.56 -9.97 -16.86
C LYS A 74 -5.12 -10.36 -16.55
N THR A 75 -4.35 -9.43 -15.98
CA THR A 75 -2.90 -9.56 -15.74
C THR A 75 -2.56 -10.84 -14.98
N TRP A 76 -3.27 -11.13 -13.89
CA TRP A 76 -3.09 -12.37 -13.14
C TRP A 76 -4.07 -13.47 -13.53
N GLY A 77 -5.27 -13.13 -13.99
CA GLY A 77 -6.33 -14.12 -14.27
C GLY A 77 -6.80 -14.85 -13.02
N LEU A 78 -6.79 -14.15 -11.87
CA LEU A 78 -7.30 -14.67 -10.61
C LEU A 78 -8.80 -14.37 -10.49
N THR A 79 -9.58 -15.38 -10.15
CA THR A 79 -11.03 -15.27 -9.97
C THR A 79 -11.42 -14.80 -8.58
N ARG A 80 -10.54 -14.99 -7.59
CA ARG A 80 -10.76 -14.60 -6.19
C ARG A 80 -9.98 -13.33 -5.84
N SER A 81 -10.45 -12.63 -4.82
CA SER A 81 -9.78 -11.46 -4.27
C SER A 81 -8.38 -11.76 -3.72
N PRO A 82 -7.45 -10.79 -3.74
CA PRO A 82 -6.14 -10.96 -3.13
C PRO A 82 -6.21 -11.30 -1.63
N GLY A 83 -7.25 -10.87 -0.91
CA GLY A 83 -7.49 -11.24 0.49
C GLY A 83 -7.64 -12.73 0.73
N SER A 84 -8.16 -13.49 -0.24
CA SER A 84 -8.24 -14.96 -0.15
C SER A 84 -6.87 -15.65 -0.02
N LEU A 85 -5.80 -15.00 -0.48
CA LEU A 85 -4.42 -15.50 -0.40
C LEU A 85 -3.81 -15.30 0.99
N VAL A 86 -4.39 -14.42 1.80
CA VAL A 86 -3.91 -14.09 3.15
C VAL A 86 -4.60 -14.95 4.23
N GLY A 87 -5.42 -15.93 3.82
CA GLY A 87 -6.16 -16.83 4.72
C GLY A 87 -5.32 -17.85 5.51
N PHE A 88 -4.00 -17.92 5.27
CA PHE A 88 -3.08 -18.90 5.87
C PHE A 88 -3.09 -18.90 7.42
N PHE A 89 -3.45 -17.78 8.06
CA PHE A 89 -3.43 -17.66 9.53
C PHE A 89 -4.64 -18.23 10.26
N ALA A 90 -5.60 -18.83 9.54
CA ALA A 90 -6.77 -19.45 10.14
C ALA A 90 -6.45 -20.79 10.87
N ASP A 91 -5.39 -21.49 10.47
CA ASP A 91 -5.07 -22.85 10.99
C ASP A 91 -4.12 -22.86 12.20
N THR A 92 -3.50 -21.72 12.52
CA THR A 92 -2.57 -21.58 13.66
C THR A 92 -3.28 -21.00 14.88
N THR A 93 -2.88 -21.42 16.09
CA THR A 93 -3.33 -20.88 17.39
C THR A 93 -2.82 -19.45 17.64
N ILE A 94 -3.15 -18.54 16.73
CA ILE A 94 -2.79 -17.13 16.79
C ILE A 94 -3.82 -16.41 17.65
N LYS A 95 -3.36 -15.92 18.79
CA LYS A 95 -4.16 -15.06 19.67
C LYS A 95 -4.33 -13.67 19.07
N ARG A 96 -3.31 -13.18 18.36
CA ARG A 96 -3.30 -11.83 17.79
C ARG A 96 -2.59 -11.77 16.45
N LEU A 97 -3.25 -11.21 15.44
CA LEU A 97 -2.68 -10.93 14.13
C LEU A 97 -2.77 -9.42 13.84
N ARG A 98 -1.71 -8.83 13.31
CA ARG A 98 -1.68 -7.46 12.82
C ARG A 98 -0.96 -7.40 11.48
N VAL A 99 -1.55 -6.69 10.53
CA VAL A 99 -0.88 -6.33 9.28
C VAL A 99 -0.16 -5.01 9.52
N LEU A 100 1.17 -5.02 9.41
CA LEU A 100 2.01 -3.88 9.72
C LEU A 100 2.26 -3.00 8.50
N ALA A 101 2.47 -3.61 7.33
CA ALA A 101 2.68 -2.92 6.07
C ALA A 101 2.37 -3.83 4.87
N CYS A 102 2.00 -3.22 3.74
CA CYS A 102 1.81 -3.87 2.45
C CYS A 102 2.58 -3.08 1.39
N THR A 103 3.33 -3.75 0.51
CA THR A 103 4.02 -3.11 -0.63
C THR A 103 4.22 -4.12 -1.75
N ASP A 104 3.69 -3.80 -2.94
CA ASP A 104 3.87 -4.54 -4.19
C ASP A 104 3.89 -6.07 -4.09
N GLY A 105 2.86 -6.64 -3.48
CA GLY A 105 2.69 -8.09 -3.33
C GLY A 105 3.34 -8.69 -2.09
N LEU A 106 4.11 -7.92 -1.32
CA LEU A 106 4.64 -8.33 -0.03
C LEU A 106 3.81 -7.76 1.13
N VAL A 107 3.75 -8.54 2.21
CA VAL A 107 3.05 -8.17 3.45
C VAL A 107 3.98 -8.41 4.64
N LEU A 108 4.12 -7.41 5.50
CA LEU A 108 4.73 -7.54 6.82
C LEU A 108 3.62 -7.73 7.85
N ILE A 109 3.71 -8.81 8.62
CA ILE A 109 2.75 -9.13 9.67
C ILE A 109 3.44 -9.31 11.02
N TYR A 110 2.63 -9.11 12.05
CA TYR A 110 2.93 -9.47 13.42
C TYR A 110 1.91 -10.50 13.90
N THR A 111 2.40 -11.57 14.51
CA THR A 111 1.58 -12.63 15.11
C THR A 111 2.02 -12.88 16.54
N GLU A 112 1.06 -13.12 17.42
CA GLU A 112 1.29 -13.57 18.79
C GLU A 112 0.56 -14.91 18.98
N THR A 113 1.31 -15.95 19.35
CA THR A 113 0.74 -17.27 19.65
C THR A 113 0.01 -17.24 20.99
N SER A 114 -0.79 -18.25 21.30
CA SER A 114 -1.43 -18.40 22.62
C SER A 114 -0.45 -18.35 23.81
N TYR A 115 0.81 -18.73 23.58
CA TYR A 115 1.90 -18.67 24.57
C TYR A 115 2.54 -17.28 24.72
N GLY A 116 2.04 -16.27 23.98
CA GLY A 116 2.51 -14.87 24.07
C GLY A 116 3.85 -14.61 23.40
N THR A 117 4.32 -15.50 22.51
CA THR A 117 5.58 -15.30 21.77
C THR A 117 5.32 -14.40 20.56
N PRO A 118 5.90 -13.18 20.50
CA PRO A 118 5.76 -12.30 19.35
C PRO A 118 6.63 -12.80 18.19
N MET A 119 6.04 -12.86 17.00
CA MET A 119 6.74 -13.24 15.77
C MET A 119 6.40 -12.26 14.65
N HIS A 120 7.41 -11.91 13.86
CA HIS A 120 7.25 -11.05 12.68
C HIS A 120 7.56 -11.88 11.43
N TYR A 121 6.75 -11.70 10.39
CA TYR A 121 6.97 -12.36 9.11
C TYR A 121 6.83 -11.37 7.98
N VAL A 122 7.73 -11.47 7.00
CA VAL A 122 7.49 -10.91 5.67
C VAL A 122 7.07 -12.07 4.78
N GLY A 123 6.00 -11.88 4.00
CA GLY A 123 5.55 -12.90 3.09
C GLY A 123 5.08 -12.37 1.77
N ASN A 124 5.06 -13.27 0.80
CA ASN A 124 4.39 -13.14 -0.47
C ASN A 124 3.16 -14.06 -0.44
N PRO A 125 1.96 -13.56 -0.10
CA PRO A 125 0.75 -14.37 0.01
C PRO A 125 0.40 -15.11 -1.29
N LEU A 126 0.74 -14.53 -2.43
CA LEU A 126 0.44 -15.09 -3.74
C LEU A 126 1.19 -16.39 -4.03
N PHE A 127 2.45 -16.47 -3.59
CA PHE A 127 3.26 -17.69 -3.69
C PHE A 127 3.29 -18.52 -2.40
N GLN A 128 2.54 -18.10 -1.36
CA GLN A 128 2.53 -18.71 -0.03
C GLN A 128 3.92 -18.83 0.60
N GLU A 129 4.77 -17.84 0.34
CA GLU A 129 6.13 -17.79 0.86
C GLU A 129 6.17 -16.87 2.07
N TRP A 130 6.73 -17.36 3.17
CA TRP A 130 6.87 -16.59 4.40
C TRP A 130 8.30 -16.72 4.93
N CYS A 131 8.87 -15.60 5.34
CA CYS A 131 10.18 -15.52 5.99
C CYS A 131 10.00 -14.99 7.42
N PRO A 132 10.39 -15.74 8.45
CA PRO A 132 10.44 -15.22 9.81
C PRO A 132 11.52 -14.13 9.88
N ILE A 133 11.22 -13.04 10.58
CA ILE A 133 12.18 -11.96 10.82
C ILE A 133 12.76 -12.17 12.22
N PRO A 134 14.09 -12.38 12.34
CA PRO A 134 14.72 -12.59 13.64
C PRO A 134 14.63 -11.32 14.48
N LEU A 135 14.62 -11.48 15.80
CA LEU A 135 14.83 -10.36 16.70
C LEU A 135 16.31 -9.93 16.64
N PRO A 136 16.64 -8.63 16.74
CA PRO A 136 18.03 -8.18 16.62
C PRO A 136 18.85 -8.60 17.85
N SER A 137 20.06 -9.12 17.64
CA SER A 137 20.90 -9.78 18.65
C SER A 137 21.37 -8.86 19.79
N TYR A 138 21.50 -7.56 19.52
CA TYR A 138 22.07 -6.56 20.44
C TYR A 138 21.01 -5.80 21.27
N PHE A 139 19.77 -6.29 21.29
CA PHE A 139 18.72 -5.61 22.02
C PHE A 139 18.94 -5.69 23.53
N TYR A 140 19.17 -4.53 24.15
CA TYR A 140 19.01 -4.37 25.60
C TYR A 140 17.61 -4.84 26.01
N LEU A 141 17.53 -5.58 27.12
CA LEU A 141 16.30 -6.19 27.66
C LEU A 141 15.10 -5.22 27.69
N GLN A 142 15.34 -3.93 27.98
CA GLN A 142 14.30 -2.88 28.01
C GLN A 142 13.64 -2.62 26.64
N SER A 143 14.38 -2.74 25.53
CA SER A 143 13.84 -2.56 24.18
C SER A 143 13.01 -3.78 23.74
N VAL A 144 13.37 -4.98 24.21
CA VAL A 144 12.56 -6.20 24.04
C VAL A 144 11.28 -6.12 24.86
N GLU A 145 11.32 -5.54 26.07
CA GLU A 145 10.13 -5.30 26.89
C GLU A 145 9.22 -4.25 26.26
N ARG A 146 9.73 -3.16 25.68
CA ARG A 146 8.90 -2.23 24.90
C ARG A 146 8.27 -2.92 23.70
N ILE A 147 9.00 -3.86 23.07
CA ILE A 147 8.46 -4.67 21.98
C ILE A 147 7.37 -5.64 22.46
N ARG A 148 7.58 -6.33 23.60
CA ARG A 148 6.62 -7.27 24.21
C ARG A 148 5.40 -6.56 24.79
N ASN A 149 5.58 -5.36 25.36
CA ASN A 149 4.55 -4.62 26.07
C ASN A 149 3.64 -3.81 25.14
N HIS A 150 3.82 -3.91 23.81
CA HIS A 150 2.91 -3.37 22.79
C HIS A 150 2.59 -1.87 22.92
N GLN A 151 3.42 -1.11 23.65
CA GLN A 151 3.21 0.32 23.82
C GLN A 151 3.68 1.05 22.57
N ARG A 152 2.76 1.12 21.58
CA ARG A 152 2.81 1.93 20.34
C ARG A 152 3.71 1.36 19.23
N PHE A 153 3.11 0.56 18.35
CA PHE A 153 3.75 0.12 17.09
C PHE A 153 2.99 0.64 15.88
N ASN A 154 3.10 1.95 15.63
CA ASN A 154 2.87 2.48 14.29
C ASN A 154 4.19 2.63 13.51
N ASP A 155 5.29 2.10 14.08
CA ASP A 155 6.67 2.44 13.72
C ASP A 155 7.38 1.32 12.93
N SER A 156 6.67 0.24 12.62
CA SER A 156 7.16 -0.83 11.77
C SER A 156 6.73 -0.60 10.33
N ALA A 157 7.66 -0.74 9.40
CA ALA A 157 7.46 -0.54 7.98
C ALA A 157 8.16 -1.61 7.15
N LEU A 158 7.71 -1.75 5.91
CA LEU A 158 8.30 -2.62 4.90
C LEU A 158 8.61 -1.78 3.68
N VAL A 159 9.84 -1.85 3.19
CA VAL A 159 10.28 -1.11 2.00
C VAL A 159 11.03 -2.03 1.06
N ILE A 160 10.79 -1.89 -0.23
CA ILE A 160 11.32 -2.80 -1.25
C ILE A 160 12.21 -2.08 -2.25
N LYS A 161 13.12 -2.83 -2.86
CA LYS A 161 13.85 -2.45 -4.05
C LYS A 161 13.34 -3.29 -5.21
N MET A 162 12.92 -2.60 -6.27
CA MET A 162 12.51 -3.20 -7.52
C MET A 162 13.64 -3.10 -8.54
N GLN A 163 13.80 -4.14 -9.35
CA GLN A 163 14.60 -4.12 -10.57
C GLN A 163 13.75 -4.68 -11.69
N SER A 164 13.49 -3.85 -12.71
CA SER A 164 12.75 -4.25 -13.91
C SER A 164 11.39 -4.88 -13.57
N GLY A 165 10.64 -4.32 -12.61
CA GLY A 165 9.31 -4.81 -12.21
C GLY A 165 9.27 -6.05 -11.32
N ALA A 166 10.43 -6.58 -10.88
CA ALA A 166 10.52 -7.64 -9.88
C ALA A 166 11.11 -7.10 -8.58
N VAL A 167 10.63 -7.61 -7.44
CA VAL A 167 11.22 -7.30 -6.13
C VAL A 167 12.51 -8.11 -5.98
N VAL A 168 13.62 -7.40 -5.78
CA VAL A 168 14.95 -8.01 -5.63
C VAL A 168 15.46 -7.97 -4.19
N SER A 169 14.98 -7.01 -3.40
CA SER A 169 15.32 -6.86 -1.99
C SER A 169 14.15 -6.26 -1.23
N TYR A 170 14.04 -6.59 0.06
CA TYR A 170 13.20 -5.87 1.01
C TYR A 170 13.98 -5.54 2.28
N LYS A 171 13.54 -4.48 2.96
CA LYS A 171 13.99 -4.08 4.28
C LYS A 171 12.81 -3.94 5.22
N VAL A 172 12.94 -4.52 6.41
CA VAL A 172 12.00 -4.26 7.52
C VAL A 172 12.60 -3.18 8.38
N VAL A 173 11.84 -2.11 8.59
CA VAL A 173 12.30 -0.93 9.31
C VAL A 173 11.51 -0.79 10.59
N TRP A 174 12.20 -0.67 11.71
CA TRP A 174 11.64 -0.24 12.97
C TRP A 174 12.18 1.13 13.34
N LEU A 175 11.28 2.01 13.72
CA LEU A 175 11.59 3.40 14.04
C LEU A 175 11.57 3.63 15.56
N PHE A 176 12.60 4.28 16.08
CA PHE A 176 12.71 4.67 17.48
C PHE A 176 13.11 6.15 17.59
N PRO A 177 12.24 7.04 18.09
CA PRO A 177 12.62 8.43 18.30
C PRO A 177 13.64 8.51 19.44
N ARG A 178 14.80 9.13 19.17
CA ARG A 178 15.86 9.33 20.19
C ARG A 178 15.67 10.65 20.92
N ASN A 179 15.40 11.73 20.19
CA ASN A 179 15.12 13.06 20.74
C ASN A 179 14.24 13.85 19.75
N SER A 180 14.18 15.18 19.89
CA SER A 180 13.35 16.03 19.04
C SER A 180 13.84 16.16 17.59
N THR A 181 15.10 15.85 17.31
CA THR A 181 15.76 16.11 16.03
C THR A 181 16.42 14.88 15.38
N THR A 182 16.42 13.72 16.05
CA THR A 182 17.08 12.50 15.60
C THR A 182 16.26 11.25 15.87
N ILE A 183 16.42 10.27 14.98
CA ILE A 183 15.69 9.00 14.98
C ILE A 183 16.68 7.88 14.76
N ASP A 184 16.48 6.78 15.50
CA ASP A 184 17.17 5.52 15.26
C ASP A 184 16.27 4.62 14.41
N PHE A 185 16.75 4.25 13.23
CA PHE A 185 16.19 3.18 12.41
C PHE A 185 16.93 1.88 12.70
N LEU A 186 16.17 0.82 12.96
CA LEU A 186 16.66 -0.54 12.92
C LEU A 186 16.14 -1.21 11.66
N ILE A 187 17.07 -1.70 10.86
CA ILE A 187 16.82 -2.09 9.48
C ILE A 187 17.28 -3.53 9.32
N TYR A 188 16.35 -4.45 9.13
CA TYR A 188 16.65 -5.81 8.66
C TYR A 188 16.72 -5.78 7.14
N SER A 189 17.75 -6.38 6.54
CA SER A 189 17.86 -6.51 5.09
C SER A 189 17.70 -7.95 4.64
N SER A 190 16.91 -8.19 3.59
CA SER A 190 16.82 -9.51 2.94
C SER A 190 18.11 -9.94 2.27
N ASP A 191 18.99 -8.99 1.92
CA ASP A 191 20.24 -9.27 1.20
C ASP A 191 21.26 -9.93 2.12
N THR A 192 21.36 -9.43 3.36
CA THR A 192 22.34 -9.89 4.36
C THR A 192 21.74 -10.83 5.39
N GLY A 193 20.42 -10.80 5.59
CA GLY A 193 19.75 -11.49 6.68
C GLY A 193 20.04 -10.92 8.07
N MET A 194 20.66 -9.73 8.13
CA MET A 194 21.14 -9.11 9.36
C MET A 194 20.44 -7.77 9.64
N TRP A 195 20.50 -7.34 10.90
CA TRP A 195 20.04 -6.04 11.34
C TRP A 195 21.17 -5.01 11.34
N GLU A 196 20.86 -3.81 10.85
CA GLU A 196 21.69 -2.60 10.89
C GLU A 196 20.97 -1.54 11.72
N ALA A 197 21.73 -0.79 12.54
CA ALA A 197 21.23 0.43 13.17
C ALA A 197 21.72 1.64 12.39
N ARG A 198 20.82 2.55 12.06
CA ARG A 198 21.12 3.79 11.33
C ARG A 198 20.47 4.96 12.04
N ILE A 199 21.22 6.06 12.17
CA ILE A 199 20.70 7.30 12.75
C ILE A 199 20.36 8.25 11.60
N ALA A 200 19.20 8.88 11.67
CA ALA A 200 18.80 9.93 10.75
C ALA A 200 18.43 11.21 11.50
N THR A 201 18.78 12.35 10.91
CA THR A 201 18.38 13.67 11.39
C THR A 201 17.01 14.02 10.83
N CYS A 202 16.06 14.32 11.72
CA CYS A 202 14.74 14.79 11.36
C CYS A 202 14.26 15.85 12.36
N LEU A 203 14.21 17.10 11.92
CA LEU A 203 13.89 18.27 12.75
C LEU A 203 12.41 18.38 13.18
N HIS A 204 11.63 17.30 13.04
CA HIS A 204 10.19 17.33 13.28
C HIS A 204 9.74 16.10 14.08
N SER A 205 9.53 16.29 15.38
CA SER A 205 9.27 15.20 16.34
C SER A 205 7.81 14.73 16.40
N SER A 206 6.87 15.49 15.84
CA SER A 206 5.44 15.19 15.95
C SER A 206 4.95 14.04 15.07
N PHE A 207 5.79 13.54 14.15
CA PHE A 207 5.44 12.45 13.24
C PHE A 207 5.40 11.07 13.89
N TRP A 208 6.18 10.88 14.96
CA TRP A 208 6.45 9.59 15.58
C TRP A 208 5.31 9.08 16.47
N PHE A 209 4.29 9.91 16.70
CA PHE A 209 3.10 9.55 17.46
C PHE A 209 1.86 9.38 16.58
N SER A 210 2.04 9.47 15.26
CA SER A 210 0.93 9.29 14.33
C SER A 210 0.39 7.87 14.38
N HIS A 211 -0.92 7.74 14.18
CA HIS A 211 -1.58 6.45 14.07
C HIS A 211 -1.57 5.88 12.64
N HIS A 212 -1.08 6.66 11.68
CA HIS A 212 -0.98 6.25 10.29
C HIS A 212 0.17 5.29 10.08
N LYS A 213 -0.06 4.28 9.23
CA LYS A 213 1.00 3.41 8.77
C LYS A 213 1.81 4.11 7.68
N PRO A 214 3.14 3.95 7.66
CA PRO A 214 3.96 4.54 6.64
C PRO A 214 3.62 3.95 5.27
N ILE A 215 3.68 4.81 4.25
CA ILE A 215 3.48 4.41 2.86
C ILE A 215 4.87 4.16 2.24
N ALA A 216 5.07 2.97 1.69
CA ALA A 216 6.27 2.61 0.97
C ALA A 216 6.09 2.82 -0.53
N LEU A 217 7.05 3.48 -1.16
CA LEU A 217 7.09 3.63 -2.61
C LEU A 217 8.54 3.81 -3.07
N ASN A 218 8.99 3.04 -4.06
CA ASN A 218 10.30 3.17 -4.70
C ASN A 218 11.49 3.24 -3.74
N GLY A 219 11.52 2.41 -2.69
CA GLY A 219 12.62 2.42 -1.72
C GLY A 219 12.50 3.49 -0.62
N ILE A 220 11.51 4.36 -0.70
CA ILE A 220 11.28 5.48 0.22
C ILE A 220 10.07 5.19 1.10
N LEU A 221 10.19 5.45 2.40
CA LEU A 221 9.07 5.42 3.33
C LEU A 221 8.57 6.84 3.60
N HIS A 222 7.25 6.98 3.72
CA HIS A 222 6.56 8.25 3.92
C HIS A 222 5.71 8.19 5.19
N TRP A 223 6.00 9.04 6.17
CA TRP A 223 5.27 9.13 7.43
C TRP A 223 4.44 10.41 7.49
N LEU A 224 3.12 10.22 7.60
CA LEU A 224 2.15 11.30 7.73
C LEU A 224 1.79 11.54 9.19
N CYS A 225 1.68 12.81 9.61
CA CYS A 225 1.04 13.22 10.85
C CYS A 225 -0.17 14.11 10.56
N ASN A 226 -1.33 13.74 11.10
CA ASN A 226 -2.59 14.45 10.87
C ASN A 226 -2.58 15.92 11.30
N PHE A 227 -1.74 16.28 12.26
CA PHE A 227 -1.67 17.62 12.83
C PHE A 227 -0.50 18.43 12.25
N SER A 228 0.25 17.85 11.30
CA SER A 228 1.38 18.53 10.66
C SER A 228 0.98 19.11 9.32
N THR A 229 1.62 20.23 8.98
CA THR A 229 1.60 20.88 7.66
C THR A 229 2.57 20.22 6.68
N SER A 230 3.29 19.19 7.11
CA SER A 230 4.24 18.45 6.28
C SER A 230 4.14 16.95 6.53
N PHE A 231 4.84 16.15 5.75
CA PHE A 231 5.12 14.73 6.03
C PHE A 231 6.62 14.46 5.85
N VAL A 232 7.09 13.35 6.41
CA VAL A 232 8.51 12.97 6.36
C VAL A 232 8.72 11.85 5.36
N ALA A 233 9.79 11.93 4.58
CA ALA A 233 10.25 10.86 3.71
C ALA A 233 11.72 10.52 3.96
N TYR A 234 12.06 9.23 3.86
CA TYR A 234 13.45 8.76 3.98
C TYR A 234 13.71 7.61 3.01
N ASP A 235 14.81 7.69 2.27
CA ASP A 235 15.24 6.66 1.30
C ASP A 235 16.11 5.59 1.97
N PHE A 236 15.63 4.35 1.96
CA PHE A 236 16.33 3.22 2.57
C PHE A 236 17.31 2.53 1.62
N TYR A 237 17.30 2.88 0.33
CA TYR A 237 18.20 2.36 -0.69
C TYR A 237 19.08 3.43 -1.34
N GLY A 238 18.88 4.70 -0.95
CA GLY A 238 19.72 5.83 -1.31
C GLY A 238 21.14 5.74 -0.77
N GLY A 239 22.01 6.61 -1.28
CA GLY A 239 23.42 6.67 -0.89
C GLY A 239 23.61 6.95 0.60
N HIS A 240 24.69 6.42 1.18
CA HIS A 240 24.99 6.54 2.61
C HIS A 240 25.25 7.98 3.09
N ASP A 241 25.38 8.95 2.18
CA ASP A 241 25.73 10.34 2.52
C ASP A 241 24.51 11.20 2.90
N ASP A 242 23.27 10.73 2.66
CA ASP A 242 22.06 11.45 3.04
C ASP A 242 21.44 10.90 4.34
N TYR A 243 21.91 11.44 5.46
CA TYR A 243 21.39 11.13 6.79
C TYR A 243 20.18 11.98 7.16
N ALA A 244 19.75 12.91 6.31
CA ALA A 244 18.64 13.80 6.61
C ALA A 244 17.33 13.24 6.06
N CYS A 245 16.27 13.30 6.86
CA CYS A 245 14.94 13.05 6.35
C CYS A 245 14.45 14.24 5.51
N HIS A 246 13.79 13.97 4.39
CA HIS A 246 13.10 14.99 3.64
C HIS A 246 11.81 15.37 4.36
N ILE A 247 11.59 16.67 4.52
CA ILE A 247 10.34 17.23 5.07
C ILE A 247 9.62 17.93 3.93
N ILE A 248 8.44 17.44 3.58
CA ILE A 248 7.67 17.93 2.44
C ILE A 248 6.39 18.57 2.97
N SER A 249 6.24 19.87 2.73
CA SER A 249 5.03 20.62 3.08
C SER A 249 3.86 20.22 2.19
N PHE A 250 2.63 20.18 2.72
CA PHE A 250 1.46 19.97 1.88
C PHE A 250 1.14 21.21 1.04
N PRO A 251 0.55 21.04 -0.16
CA PRO A 251 0.23 22.16 -1.04
C PRO A 251 -0.91 23.03 -0.49
N ASP A 252 -1.64 22.56 0.53
CA ASP A 252 -2.80 23.23 1.14
C ASP A 252 -2.47 23.91 2.49
N CYS A 253 -1.19 24.17 2.76
CA CYS A 253 -0.74 24.74 4.03
C CYS A 253 -0.72 26.27 4.07
N GLU A 254 -0.99 26.94 2.95
CA GLU A 254 -1.19 28.38 2.95
C GLU A 254 -2.48 28.73 3.72
N LYS A 255 -2.46 29.81 4.50
CA LYS A 255 -3.42 30.09 5.59
C LYS A 255 -4.89 30.11 5.16
N ASP A 256 -5.18 30.39 3.90
CA ASP A 256 -6.54 30.45 3.37
C ASP A 256 -7.08 29.04 2.98
N ASP A 257 -6.23 28.13 2.52
CA ASP A 257 -6.65 26.80 2.02
C ASP A 257 -6.89 25.78 3.16
N ASP A 258 -6.16 25.87 4.29
CA ASP A 258 -6.31 24.91 5.41
C ASP A 258 -7.68 25.03 6.12
N GLN A 259 -8.30 26.22 6.09
CA GLN A 259 -9.66 26.44 6.61
C GLN A 259 -10.76 25.97 5.66
N LEU A 260 -10.51 25.97 4.35
CA LEU A 260 -11.47 25.57 3.31
C LEU A 260 -11.52 24.05 3.12
N ARG A 261 -10.51 23.34 3.64
CA ARG A 261 -10.38 21.90 3.54
C ARG A 261 -11.38 21.15 4.40
N ARG A 262 -12.01 20.15 3.81
CA ARG A 262 -13.04 19.35 4.47
C ARG A 262 -12.52 18.15 5.26
N PHE A 263 -11.54 17.42 4.73
CA PHE A 263 -11.10 16.15 5.30
C PHE A 263 -9.73 16.25 5.94
N ARG A 264 -9.39 15.27 6.80
CA ARG A 264 -7.99 15.09 7.25
C ARG A 264 -7.11 14.78 6.05
N ARG A 265 -5.84 15.22 6.12
CA ARG A 265 -4.87 14.93 5.07
C ARG A 265 -4.76 13.42 4.86
N THR A 266 -4.96 12.97 3.64
CA THR A 266 -4.92 11.56 3.26
C THR A 266 -3.94 11.38 2.12
N LEU A 267 -2.99 10.47 2.28
CA LEU A 267 -2.04 10.08 1.25
C LEU A 267 -2.40 8.70 0.71
N SER A 268 -2.17 8.49 -0.57
CA SER A 268 -2.28 7.20 -1.24
C SER A 268 -1.13 7.05 -2.25
N THR A 269 -0.99 5.85 -2.79
CA THR A 269 -0.20 5.61 -4.00
C THR A 269 -1.13 5.49 -5.21
N SER A 270 -0.73 6.04 -6.35
CA SER A 270 -1.39 5.85 -7.65
C SER A 270 -0.40 6.09 -8.77
N ASP A 271 -0.40 5.22 -9.78
CA ASP A 271 0.46 5.31 -10.97
C ASP A 271 1.95 5.53 -10.61
N GLY A 272 2.44 4.78 -9.63
CA GLY A 272 3.84 4.85 -9.18
C GLY A 272 4.22 6.17 -8.50
N SER A 273 3.26 6.94 -7.98
CA SER A 273 3.52 8.19 -7.26
C SER A 273 2.71 8.30 -5.97
N ILE A 274 3.25 9.08 -5.02
CA ILE A 274 2.49 9.53 -3.86
C ILE A 274 1.50 10.58 -4.34
N VAL A 275 0.24 10.41 -3.94
CA VAL A 275 -0.84 11.33 -4.25
C VAL A 275 -1.50 11.82 -2.97
N TYR A 276 -1.75 13.12 -2.93
CA TYR A 276 -2.52 13.80 -1.91
C TYR A 276 -3.83 14.28 -2.52
N PHE A 277 -4.95 14.15 -1.81
CA PHE A 277 -6.22 14.65 -2.29
C PHE A 277 -7.09 15.19 -1.14
N ASN A 278 -7.88 16.22 -1.44
CA ASN A 278 -8.88 16.74 -0.52
C ASN A 278 -9.99 17.52 -1.21
N GLU A 279 -11.09 17.70 -0.48
CA GLU A 279 -12.21 18.55 -0.88
C GLU A 279 -12.05 19.93 -0.25
N PHE A 280 -12.24 20.97 -1.06
CA PHE A 280 -12.19 22.37 -0.69
C PHE A 280 -13.54 23.01 -0.97
N GLY A 281 -14.10 23.68 0.02
CA GLY A 281 -15.39 24.37 -0.09
C GLY A 281 -15.19 25.88 -0.10
N GLU A 282 -15.61 26.56 -1.16
CA GLU A 282 -15.56 28.02 -1.28
C GLU A 282 -16.91 28.54 -1.79
N ASN A 283 -17.55 29.46 -1.06
CA ASN A 283 -18.82 30.08 -1.44
C ASN A 283 -19.93 29.09 -1.87
N GLY A 284 -20.00 27.92 -1.23
CA GLY A 284 -20.97 26.86 -1.52
C GLY A 284 -20.56 25.90 -2.64
N ASN A 285 -19.55 26.23 -3.44
CA ASN A 285 -18.96 25.33 -4.43
C ASN A 285 -17.93 24.42 -3.76
N ARG A 286 -17.97 23.13 -4.11
CA ARG A 286 -17.03 22.12 -3.60
C ARG A 286 -16.19 21.59 -4.75
N ARG A 287 -14.87 21.61 -4.57
CA ARG A 287 -13.91 21.08 -5.53
C ARG A 287 -13.04 20.01 -4.89
N LEU A 288 -12.86 18.90 -5.60
CA LEU A 288 -11.85 17.91 -5.26
C LEU A 288 -10.57 18.28 -5.98
N ARG A 289 -9.48 18.45 -5.23
CA ARG A 289 -8.14 18.65 -5.76
C ARG A 289 -7.28 17.42 -5.45
N VAL A 290 -6.52 16.97 -6.43
CA VAL A 290 -5.57 15.85 -6.32
C VAL A 290 -4.20 16.35 -6.76
N TRP A 291 -3.20 16.21 -5.91
CA TRP A 291 -1.82 16.55 -6.18
C TRP A 291 -0.96 15.30 -6.25
N ARG A 292 -0.02 15.30 -7.19
CA ARG A 292 1.02 14.28 -7.35
C ARG A 292 2.32 14.81 -6.79
N LEU A 293 2.99 14.03 -5.95
CA LEU A 293 4.35 14.34 -5.51
C LEU A 293 5.32 14.13 -6.67
N VAL A 294 6.06 15.17 -7.05
CA VAL A 294 7.02 15.15 -8.16
C VAL A 294 8.46 15.34 -7.70
N LYS A 295 8.68 15.97 -6.54
CA LYS A 295 10.01 16.19 -5.95
C LYS A 295 9.96 16.07 -4.44
N TYR A 296 11.06 15.63 -3.84
CA TYR A 296 11.25 15.56 -2.39
C TYR A 296 11.89 16.85 -1.85
N THR A 297 11.24 17.99 -2.12
CA THR A 297 11.66 19.30 -1.62
C THR A 297 10.63 19.86 -0.64
N GLY A 298 11.02 20.85 0.17
CA GLY A 298 10.13 21.44 1.19
C GLY A 298 9.14 22.48 0.66
N GLY A 299 9.33 22.96 -0.57
CA GLY A 299 8.55 24.03 -1.19
C GLY A 299 7.39 23.53 -2.07
N PRO A 300 6.60 24.46 -2.62
CA PRO A 300 5.43 24.14 -3.45
C PRO A 300 5.78 23.34 -4.71
N GLU A 301 7.02 23.45 -5.21
CA GLU A 301 7.54 22.70 -6.35
C GLU A 301 7.65 21.19 -6.11
N ALA A 302 7.45 20.73 -4.86
CA ALA A 302 7.31 19.32 -4.52
C ALA A 302 6.06 18.70 -5.14
N TRP A 303 5.01 19.50 -5.36
CA TRP A 303 3.70 19.04 -5.78
C TRP A 303 3.31 19.57 -7.16
N GLN A 304 2.64 18.71 -7.91
CA GLN A 304 1.95 19.07 -9.14
C GLN A 304 0.45 18.85 -8.94
N LEU A 305 -0.37 19.89 -9.15
CA LEU A 305 -1.82 19.72 -9.22
C LEU A 305 -2.14 18.84 -10.44
N PHE A 306 -2.77 17.71 -10.18
CA PHE A 306 -3.00 16.66 -11.17
C PHE A 306 -4.47 16.58 -11.59
N TRP A 307 -5.40 16.75 -10.65
CA TRP A 307 -6.83 16.90 -10.94
C TRP A 307 -7.44 18.04 -10.13
N GLU A 308 -8.33 18.79 -10.74
CA GLU A 308 -9.27 19.69 -10.06
C GLU A 308 -10.65 19.51 -10.68
N VAL A 309 -11.60 19.05 -9.87
CA VAL A 309 -12.93 18.65 -10.34
C VAL A 309 -14.02 19.25 -9.46
N SER A 310 -15.06 19.80 -10.07
CA SER A 310 -16.27 20.23 -9.37
C SER A 310 -17.05 19.01 -8.87
N LEU A 311 -17.42 19.01 -7.59
CA LEU A 311 -18.20 17.94 -6.98
C LEU A 311 -19.71 18.15 -7.12
N ALA A 312 -20.16 19.08 -7.97
CA ALA A 312 -21.57 19.37 -8.18
C ALA A 312 -22.41 18.12 -8.53
N SER A 313 -21.87 17.22 -9.37
CA SER A 313 -22.54 15.95 -9.73
C SER A 313 -22.60 14.96 -8.56
N VAL A 314 -21.65 15.01 -7.64
CA VAL A 314 -21.57 14.10 -6.48
C VAL A 314 -22.50 14.56 -5.34
N ILE A 315 -22.96 15.82 -5.34
CA ILE A 315 -23.92 16.34 -4.35
C ILE A 315 -25.22 15.53 -4.35
N GLU A 316 -25.62 14.95 -5.48
CA GLU A 316 -26.81 14.08 -5.58
C GLU A 316 -26.74 12.83 -4.67
N LEU A 317 -25.53 12.35 -4.35
CA LEU A 317 -25.31 11.26 -3.40
C LEU A 317 -25.48 11.69 -1.93
N GLY A 318 -25.64 12.99 -1.70
CA GLY A 318 -25.59 13.64 -0.40
C GLY A 318 -24.15 14.01 -0.01
N ILE A 319 -24.03 14.87 1.00
CA ILE A 319 -22.72 15.34 1.45
C ILE A 319 -22.02 14.36 2.39
N ASP A 320 -22.67 13.33 2.94
CA ASP A 320 -22.06 12.43 3.93
C ASP A 320 -21.21 11.31 3.28
N TYR A 321 -20.05 11.70 2.76
CA TYR A 321 -19.01 10.81 2.26
C TYR A 321 -17.61 11.29 2.68
N PHE A 322 -16.63 10.40 2.53
CA PHE A 322 -15.22 10.74 2.72
C PHE A 322 -14.32 9.91 1.79
N PRO A 323 -13.14 10.42 1.40
CA PRO A 323 -12.28 9.71 0.48
C PRO A 323 -11.53 8.57 1.17
N VAL A 324 -11.29 7.49 0.42
CA VAL A 324 -10.69 6.25 0.94
C VAL A 324 -9.31 6.03 0.36
N VAL A 325 -9.20 5.89 -0.96
CA VAL A 325 -7.95 5.56 -1.64
C VAL A 325 -8.04 5.92 -3.11
N MET A 326 -6.90 6.13 -3.77
CA MET A 326 -6.82 6.24 -5.23
C MET A 326 -6.64 4.84 -5.84
N HIS A 327 -7.14 4.64 -7.05
CA HIS A 327 -6.85 3.40 -7.77
C HIS A 327 -5.33 3.27 -7.98
N PRO A 328 -4.72 2.09 -7.75
CA PRO A 328 -3.26 1.95 -7.75
C PRO A 328 -2.60 2.20 -9.12
N LEU A 329 -3.27 1.87 -10.23
CA LEU A 329 -2.79 2.19 -11.60
C LEU A 329 -3.50 3.37 -12.28
N LYS A 330 -4.83 3.49 -12.16
CA LYS A 330 -5.64 4.48 -12.87
C LYS A 330 -5.82 5.76 -12.06
N SER A 331 -4.90 6.70 -12.24
CA SER A 331 -4.86 7.96 -11.48
C SER A 331 -6.09 8.87 -11.66
N GLU A 332 -6.99 8.56 -12.59
CA GLU A 332 -8.28 9.21 -12.78
C GLU A 332 -9.42 8.61 -11.92
N ILE A 333 -9.20 7.51 -11.19
CA ILE A 333 -10.24 6.86 -10.39
C ILE A 333 -9.95 7.02 -8.89
N ILE A 334 -10.89 7.62 -8.17
CA ILE A 334 -10.88 7.73 -6.70
C ILE A 334 -12.01 6.90 -6.09
N TYR A 335 -11.73 6.26 -4.95
CA TYR A 335 -12.70 5.54 -4.14
C TYR A 335 -13.11 6.38 -2.95
N LEU A 336 -14.41 6.65 -2.81
CA LEU A 336 -15.01 7.39 -1.70
C LEU A 336 -16.00 6.49 -0.98
N TRP A 337 -16.15 6.63 0.34
CA TRP A 337 -17.18 5.92 1.08
C TRP A 337 -18.36 6.84 1.36
N SER A 338 -19.56 6.49 0.89
CA SER A 338 -20.81 7.17 1.23
C SER A 338 -21.43 6.52 2.46
N ARG A 339 -21.57 7.30 3.54
CA ARG A 339 -22.16 6.83 4.81
C ARG A 339 -23.67 6.71 4.70
N ASN A 340 -24.33 7.71 4.12
CA ASN A 340 -25.79 7.68 3.92
C ASN A 340 -26.22 6.48 3.07
N LYS A 341 -25.44 6.13 2.05
CA LYS A 341 -25.76 5.02 1.14
C LYS A 341 -25.12 3.70 1.56
N LYS A 342 -24.27 3.70 2.59
CA LYS A 342 -23.48 2.55 3.08
C LYS A 342 -22.79 1.79 1.94
N GLY A 343 -22.07 2.51 1.08
CA GLY A 343 -21.46 1.94 -0.11
C GLY A 343 -20.24 2.71 -0.59
N MET A 344 -19.45 2.05 -1.43
CA MET A 344 -18.27 2.62 -2.06
C MET A 344 -18.68 3.31 -3.35
N VAL A 345 -18.32 4.58 -3.48
CA VAL A 345 -18.47 5.39 -4.68
C VAL A 345 -17.15 5.37 -5.42
N LEU A 346 -17.20 4.90 -6.66
CA LEU A 346 -16.08 5.00 -7.60
C LEU A 346 -16.33 6.24 -8.44
N PHE A 347 -15.42 7.21 -8.38
CA PHE A 347 -15.55 8.47 -9.10
C PHE A 347 -14.42 8.62 -10.12
N ASN A 348 -14.79 8.75 -11.39
CA ASN A 348 -13.86 9.01 -12.47
C ASN A 348 -13.69 10.53 -12.65
N LEU A 349 -12.52 11.03 -12.29
CA LEU A 349 -12.14 12.44 -12.30
C LEU A 349 -12.02 13.03 -13.71
N ARG A 350 -11.83 12.17 -14.73
CA ARG A 350 -11.72 12.59 -16.13
C ARG A 350 -13.09 12.76 -16.77
N THR A 351 -13.99 11.81 -16.54
CA THR A 351 -15.33 11.81 -17.17
C THR A 351 -16.40 12.44 -16.30
N ASN A 352 -16.09 12.71 -15.02
CA ASN A 352 -17.03 13.16 -13.98
C ASN A 352 -18.21 12.19 -13.74
N VAL A 353 -18.03 10.93 -14.10
CA VAL A 353 -19.02 9.86 -13.87
C VAL A 353 -18.68 9.13 -12.58
N PHE A 354 -19.69 8.84 -11.77
CA PHE A 354 -19.56 7.98 -10.60
C PHE A 354 -20.45 6.75 -10.68
N SER A 355 -20.05 5.69 -9.98
CA SER A 355 -20.88 4.51 -9.73
C SER A 355 -20.88 4.19 -8.23
N LEU A 356 -22.02 3.75 -7.71
CA LEU A 356 -22.18 3.33 -6.32
C LEU A 356 -22.21 1.81 -6.26
N HIS A 357 -21.41 1.23 -5.39
CA HIS A 357 -21.31 -0.21 -5.18
C HIS A 357 -21.56 -0.53 -3.70
N LYS A 358 -22.52 -1.40 -3.43
CA LYS A 358 -22.89 -1.80 -2.07
C LYS A 358 -22.51 -3.23 -1.78
N GLU A 359 -22.34 -3.52 -0.49
CA GLU A 359 -22.01 -4.86 0.01
C GLU A 359 -23.16 -5.87 -0.15
N SER A 360 -24.41 -5.40 -0.18
CA SER A 360 -25.60 -6.26 -0.36
C SER A 360 -25.90 -6.60 -1.83
N GLU A 361 -25.21 -5.97 -2.77
CA GLU A 361 -25.38 -6.21 -4.21
C GLU A 361 -24.42 -7.32 -4.64
N ASP A 362 -24.82 -8.11 -5.65
CA ASP A 362 -23.95 -9.14 -6.24
C ASP A 362 -22.65 -8.51 -6.74
N GLU A 363 -21.61 -9.35 -6.92
CA GLU A 363 -20.31 -8.95 -7.48
C GLU A 363 -20.48 -8.06 -8.73
N THR A 364 -20.23 -6.76 -8.57
CA THR A 364 -20.45 -5.76 -9.61
C THR A 364 -19.15 -5.47 -10.36
N LYS A 365 -19.26 -5.34 -11.68
CA LYS A 365 -18.12 -4.91 -12.51
C LYS A 365 -17.84 -3.42 -12.28
N CYS A 366 -16.58 -3.11 -12.00
CA CYS A 366 -16.04 -1.75 -11.93
C CYS A 366 -15.89 -1.13 -13.32
N MET A 367 -15.63 0.18 -13.33
CA MET A 367 -15.33 0.97 -14.55
C MET A 367 -14.13 0.46 -15.34
N ASP A 368 -13.25 -0.33 -14.73
CA ASP A 368 -12.09 -0.95 -15.38
C ASP A 368 -12.31 -2.40 -15.82
N GLY A 369 -13.52 -2.93 -15.64
CA GLY A 369 -13.92 -4.28 -16.01
C GLY A 369 -13.55 -5.36 -15.00
N CYS A 370 -12.85 -5.03 -13.90
CA CYS A 370 -12.60 -5.94 -12.78
C CYS A 370 -13.81 -5.96 -11.83
N THR A 371 -13.86 -6.93 -10.93
CA THR A 371 -14.94 -7.12 -9.96
C THR A 371 -14.57 -6.51 -8.61
N LEU A 372 -15.52 -5.80 -7.98
CA LEU A 372 -15.41 -5.34 -6.60
C LEU A 372 -16.16 -6.28 -5.66
N SER A 373 -15.48 -6.76 -4.63
CA SER A 373 -16.05 -7.57 -3.56
C SER A 373 -15.90 -6.85 -2.22
N PHE A 374 -16.90 -6.97 -1.35
CA PHE A 374 -16.90 -6.39 -0.01
C PHE A 374 -16.94 -7.48 1.04
N ASN A 375 -16.30 -7.24 2.19
CA ASN A 375 -16.35 -8.16 3.32
C ASN A 375 -16.38 -7.38 4.65
N ARG A 376 -17.58 -7.28 5.22
CA ARG A 376 -17.92 -6.48 6.41
C ARG A 376 -17.41 -5.05 6.29
N CYS A 377 -17.43 -4.49 5.08
CA CYS A 377 -16.88 -3.16 4.81
C CYS A 377 -17.71 -2.09 5.51
N SER A 378 -19.04 -2.20 5.49
CA SER A 378 -19.90 -1.23 6.17
C SER A 378 -19.65 -1.21 7.68
N GLU A 379 -19.54 -2.39 8.30
CA GLU A 379 -19.28 -2.53 9.74
C GLU A 379 -17.90 -1.95 10.12
N TYR A 380 -16.88 -2.18 9.30
CA TYR A 380 -15.56 -1.61 9.49
C TYR A 380 -15.59 -0.07 9.42
N MET A 381 -16.23 0.49 8.40
CA MET A 381 -16.32 1.94 8.19
C MET A 381 -17.08 2.63 9.33
N GLU A 382 -18.16 2.02 9.83
CA GLU A 382 -18.90 2.51 11.00
C GLU A 382 -18.05 2.48 12.28
N THR A 383 -17.31 1.39 12.50
CA THR A 383 -16.42 1.23 13.66
C THR A 383 -15.36 2.33 13.69
N ILE A 384 -14.66 2.54 12.58
CA ILE A 384 -13.58 3.52 12.50
C ILE A 384 -14.07 4.96 12.69
N HIS A 385 -15.23 5.27 12.11
CA HIS A 385 -15.81 6.61 12.22
C HIS A 385 -16.00 7.00 13.70
N ASN A 386 -16.47 6.08 14.52
CA ASN A 386 -16.69 6.30 15.96
C ASN A 386 -15.37 6.53 16.73
N TYR A 387 -14.25 5.94 16.29
CA TYR A 387 -12.98 6.05 16.99
C TYR A 387 -12.13 7.27 16.61
N GLY A 388 -12.26 7.76 15.36
CA GLY A 388 -11.28 8.70 14.82
C GLY A 388 -11.84 9.82 13.96
N GLY A 389 -13.16 9.90 13.77
CA GLY A 389 -13.81 10.85 12.87
C GLY A 389 -13.81 10.40 11.40
N PRO A 390 -14.28 11.26 10.47
CA PRO A 390 -14.26 10.93 9.05
C PRO A 390 -12.83 10.62 8.57
N ASN A 391 -12.71 9.72 7.59
CA ASN A 391 -11.48 9.33 6.90
C ASN A 391 -10.26 8.87 7.76
N TYR A 392 -10.47 8.43 9.00
CA TYR A 392 -9.43 7.84 9.85
C TYR A 392 -9.16 6.35 9.53
N LEU A 393 -8.74 6.04 8.31
CA LEU A 393 -8.63 4.66 7.84
C LEU A 393 -7.42 3.93 8.46
N LEU A 394 -7.68 2.85 9.19
CA LEU A 394 -6.67 1.93 9.73
C LEU A 394 -6.49 0.73 8.80
N ALA A 395 -6.26 1.00 7.52
CA ALA A 395 -6.09 -0.01 6.48
C ALA A 395 -4.86 0.30 5.61
N SER A 396 -4.40 -0.71 4.88
CA SER A 396 -3.34 -0.59 3.90
C SER A 396 -3.83 -1.09 2.55
N GLN A 397 -3.46 -0.39 1.47
CA GLN A 397 -3.67 -0.87 0.12
C GLN A 397 -2.66 -1.99 -0.17
N TYR A 398 -3.16 -3.17 -0.53
CA TYR A 398 -2.35 -4.30 -0.95
C TYR A 398 -2.55 -4.52 -2.44
N VAL A 399 -1.52 -4.27 -3.24
CA VAL A 399 -1.55 -4.40 -4.70
C VAL A 399 -0.82 -5.67 -5.09
N LEU A 400 -1.41 -6.51 -5.93
CA LEU A 400 -0.70 -7.68 -6.44
C LEU A 400 0.50 -7.26 -7.29
N PRO A 401 1.59 -8.04 -7.23
CA PRO A 401 2.80 -7.69 -7.95
C PRO A 401 2.56 -7.79 -9.46
N ARG A 402 3.17 -6.91 -10.25
CA ARG A 402 2.95 -6.90 -11.71
C ARG A 402 3.72 -8.01 -12.45
N TRP A 403 4.58 -8.74 -11.74
CA TRP A 403 5.40 -9.81 -12.30
C TRP A 403 5.58 -10.98 -11.33
N LEU A 404 6.01 -12.13 -11.87
CA LEU A 404 6.38 -13.33 -11.10
C LEU A 404 7.68 -13.09 -10.34
N HIS A 405 7.60 -12.74 -9.05
CA HIS A 405 8.77 -12.70 -8.18
C HIS A 405 8.57 -13.57 -6.94
N ARG A 406 9.59 -14.35 -6.60
CA ARG A 406 9.66 -15.05 -5.32
C ARG A 406 10.06 -14.05 -4.23
N LEU A 407 9.78 -14.38 -2.98
CA LEU A 407 10.27 -13.63 -1.84
C LEU A 407 11.81 -13.62 -1.84
N PRO A 408 12.48 -12.45 -1.87
CA PRO A 408 13.93 -12.37 -1.73
C PRO A 408 14.41 -13.05 -0.44
N ARG A 409 15.54 -13.73 -0.50
CA ARG A 409 16.15 -14.39 0.66
C ARG A 409 17.65 -14.12 0.68
N PRO A 410 18.27 -14.13 1.87
CA PRO A 410 19.72 -14.09 1.97
C PRO A 410 20.27 -15.28 1.18
N GLN A 411 21.29 -15.05 0.36
CA GLN A 411 21.94 -16.18 -0.31
C GLN A 411 22.61 -17.05 0.75
N PRO A 412 22.49 -18.39 0.66
CA PRO A 412 23.24 -19.27 1.54
C PRO A 412 24.74 -19.00 1.29
N SER A 413 25.44 -18.68 2.38
CA SER A 413 26.90 -18.46 2.41
C SER A 413 27.68 -19.69 1.99
#